data_AF-A0A4Q6ETJ2-F1
#
_entry.id   AF-A0A4Q6ETJ2-F1
#
_cell.length_a   1.000
_cell.length_b   1.000
_cell.length_c   1.000
_cell.angle_alpha   90.00
_cell.angle_beta   90.00
_cell.angle_gamma   90.00
#
_symmetry.space_group_name_H-M   'P 1'
#
loop_
_entity.id
_entity.type
_entity.pdbx_description
1 polymer ?
#
loop_
_entity_poly.entity_id
_entity_poly.type
_entity_poly.pdbx_seq_one_letter_code
_entity_poly.pdbx_strand_id
1 'polypeptide(L)'
;MPTPIHPLLLIDDTKLRIAAAAAAEKLLRKLDRLSTAQENFTGLDQRLYQDWVNLTFREETHRLESMRRQIEALEKEKEAVLLFASQGKVSPEDAYGLLQDEKLRYELGTPEEKARIEDARRHRAKRPKDNREAKYEAREKRRAQAEQEEAKLWWDWLAALTKEQIKALAKDVLYSANTLLAALLTASDARMRETALRFWDETSTQVRKAAVDHYLEHGEADLEFFVENMRREQNRTEKPSSPGKEAPTALTLAKETLKILYRKFVRHLHPDAKAGVATTSWQMKMWHLGQEAYQSENYPALSALYRVVMLRLGRLGELTMSEILSIESGLREELRALEAETRGMRKAPYWKFSRRTDYFDLERGLRTGFERELKHAGAGLDSLRKEFETWRLIAEGRKGLAARSRQRGKSPPRRTRR
;
A
#
# COMPACT_ATOMS: atom_id res chain seq x y z
N MET A 1 7.99 -50.91 -49.98
CA MET A 1 6.70 -51.24 -49.32
C MET A 1 6.06 -49.92 -48.88
N PRO A 2 5.00 -49.43 -49.53
CA PRO A 2 4.29 -48.22 -49.08
C PRO A 2 3.64 -48.48 -47.72
N THR A 3 3.81 -47.56 -46.78
CA THR A 3 3.15 -47.61 -45.46
C THR A 3 1.63 -47.49 -45.66
N PRO A 4 0.82 -48.33 -45.00
CA PRO A 4 -0.63 -48.21 -45.09
C PRO A 4 -1.05 -46.85 -44.53
N ILE A 5 -1.66 -46.03 -45.39
CA ILE A 5 -2.28 -44.77 -44.98
C ILE A 5 -3.52 -45.15 -44.18
N HIS A 6 -3.42 -45.05 -42.85
CA HIS A 6 -4.59 -45.22 -42.00
C HIS A 6 -5.57 -44.06 -42.24
N PRO A 7 -6.86 -44.33 -42.51
CA PRO A 7 -7.84 -43.29 -42.71
C PRO A 7 -7.97 -42.43 -41.44
N LEU A 8 -7.90 -41.11 -41.60
CA LEU A 8 -8.11 -40.16 -40.51
C LEU A 8 -9.56 -40.30 -40.02
N LEU A 9 -9.74 -40.81 -38.80
CA LEU A 9 -11.02 -40.85 -38.10
C LEU A 9 -11.44 -39.41 -37.77
N LEU A 10 -12.45 -38.90 -38.48
CA LEU A 10 -13.05 -37.60 -38.19
C LEU A 10 -14.00 -37.75 -37.00
N ILE A 11 -13.51 -37.39 -35.81
CA ILE A 11 -14.31 -37.39 -34.58
C ILE A 11 -15.09 -36.07 -34.54
N ASP A 12 -16.42 -36.15 -34.62
CA ASP A 12 -17.29 -35.00 -34.39
C ASP A 12 -17.37 -34.70 -32.88
N ASP A 13 -16.65 -33.66 -32.45
CA ASP A 13 -16.58 -33.19 -31.07
C ASP A 13 -17.54 -32.01 -30.79
N THR A 14 -18.46 -31.69 -31.70
CA THR A 14 -19.33 -30.51 -31.62
C THR A 14 -20.13 -30.44 -30.33
N LYS A 15 -20.76 -31.56 -29.91
CA LYS A 15 -21.55 -31.62 -28.67
C LYS A 15 -20.70 -31.34 -27.43
N LEU A 16 -19.48 -31.85 -27.41
CA LEU A 16 -18.54 -31.62 -26.31
C LEU A 16 -18.11 -30.15 -26.27
N ARG A 17 -17.84 -29.53 -27.44
CA ARG A 17 -17.46 -28.11 -27.52
C ARG A 17 -18.58 -27.21 -27.02
N ILE A 18 -19.83 -27.50 -27.39
CA ILE A 18 -21.01 -26.74 -26.91
C ILE A 18 -21.12 -26.83 -25.38
N ALA A 19 -20.96 -28.02 -24.81
CA ALA A 19 -21.04 -28.21 -23.36
C ALA A 19 -19.92 -27.45 -22.61
N ALA A 20 -18.67 -27.58 -23.07
CA ALA A 20 -17.53 -26.88 -22.50
C ALA A 20 -17.67 -25.34 -22.65
N ALA A 21 -18.16 -24.88 -23.81
CA ALA A 21 -18.39 -23.46 -24.04
C ALA A 21 -19.47 -22.89 -23.11
N ALA A 22 -20.56 -23.63 -22.88
CA ALA A 22 -21.60 -23.23 -21.94
C ALA A 22 -21.08 -23.12 -20.49
N ALA A 23 -20.17 -24.02 -20.09
CA ALA A 23 -19.51 -23.94 -18.78
C ALA A 23 -18.64 -22.69 -18.65
N ALA A 24 -17.81 -22.41 -19.66
CA ALA A 24 -16.99 -21.20 -19.70
C ALA A 24 -17.83 -19.90 -19.76
N GLU A 25 -18.94 -19.90 -20.50
CA GLU A 25 -19.85 -18.74 -20.54
C GLU A 25 -20.52 -18.47 -19.19
N LYS A 26 -20.88 -19.53 -18.44
CA LYS A 26 -21.40 -19.38 -17.07
C LYS A 26 -20.38 -18.73 -16.14
N LEU A 27 -19.09 -19.04 -16.29
CA LEU A 27 -18.01 -18.40 -15.53
C LEU A 27 -17.85 -16.93 -15.92
N LEU A 28 -17.83 -16.62 -17.23
CA LEU A 28 -17.78 -15.25 -17.73
C LEU A 28 -18.91 -14.38 -17.19
N ARG A 29 -20.14 -14.89 -17.16
CA ARG A 29 -21.29 -14.15 -16.58
C ARG A 29 -21.12 -13.90 -15.07
N LYS A 30 -20.47 -14.80 -14.34
CA LYS A 30 -20.18 -14.60 -12.90
C LYS A 30 -19.09 -13.54 -12.71
N LEU A 31 -18.02 -13.61 -13.49
CA LEU A 31 -16.95 -12.61 -13.52
C LEU A 31 -17.50 -11.22 -13.82
N ASP A 32 -18.31 -11.06 -14.88
CA ASP A 32 -18.96 -9.78 -15.21
C ASP A 32 -19.77 -9.23 -14.04
N ARG A 33 -20.58 -10.07 -13.38
CA ARG A 33 -21.41 -9.65 -12.23
C ARG A 33 -20.56 -9.22 -11.03
N LEU A 34 -19.46 -9.92 -10.76
CA LEU A 34 -18.55 -9.56 -9.67
C LEU A 34 -17.74 -8.31 -9.99
N SER A 35 -17.22 -8.19 -11.20
CA SER A 35 -16.51 -6.99 -11.68
C SER A 35 -17.45 -5.77 -11.63
N THR A 36 -18.69 -5.90 -12.12
CA THR A 36 -19.69 -4.83 -12.02
C THR A 36 -20.01 -4.51 -10.55
N ALA A 37 -20.06 -5.51 -9.66
CA ALA A 37 -20.29 -5.27 -8.23
C ALA A 37 -19.10 -4.54 -7.58
N GLN A 38 -17.86 -4.84 -7.98
CA GLN A 38 -16.65 -4.16 -7.51
C GLN A 38 -16.57 -2.72 -8.04
N GLU A 39 -16.89 -2.48 -9.30
CA GLU A 39 -16.98 -1.13 -9.88
C GLU A 39 -18.06 -0.30 -9.20
N ASN A 40 -19.24 -0.88 -8.93
CA ASN A 40 -20.29 -0.20 -8.18
C ASN A 40 -19.89 0.07 -6.73
N PHE A 41 -19.17 -0.87 -6.10
CA PHE A 41 -18.68 -0.73 -4.75
C PHE A 41 -17.76 0.48 -4.60
N THR A 42 -16.76 0.61 -5.47
CA THR A 42 -15.77 1.71 -5.43
C THR A 42 -16.33 3.03 -5.94
N GLY A 43 -17.18 3.00 -6.98
CA GLY A 43 -17.67 4.22 -7.62
C GLY A 43 -18.92 4.82 -6.96
N LEU A 44 -19.94 3.98 -6.71
CA LEU A 44 -21.27 4.45 -6.33
C LEU A 44 -21.56 4.21 -4.85
N ASP A 45 -21.39 2.98 -4.37
CA ASP A 45 -21.79 2.60 -3.03
C ASP A 45 -20.97 3.33 -1.96
N GLN A 46 -19.63 3.42 -2.13
CA GLN A 46 -18.76 4.15 -1.21
C GLN A 46 -19.17 5.63 -1.11
N ARG A 47 -19.47 6.25 -2.24
CA ARG A 47 -19.88 7.65 -2.30
C ARG A 47 -21.23 7.87 -1.60
N LEU A 48 -22.24 7.09 -1.98
CA LEU A 48 -23.57 7.19 -1.37
C LEU A 48 -23.53 6.92 0.13
N TYR A 49 -22.70 5.97 0.58
CA TYR A 49 -22.49 5.72 2.00
C TYR A 49 -21.86 6.92 2.70
N GLN A 50 -20.81 7.52 2.12
CA GLN A 50 -20.18 8.70 2.72
C GLN A 50 -21.15 9.88 2.80
N ASP A 51 -21.90 10.13 1.73
CA ASP A 51 -22.92 11.19 1.69
C ASP A 51 -23.99 10.95 2.76
N TRP A 52 -24.46 9.71 2.89
CA TRP A 52 -25.41 9.32 3.93
C TRP A 52 -24.83 9.48 5.34
N VAL A 53 -23.60 9.03 5.60
CA VAL A 53 -22.93 9.19 6.91
C VAL A 53 -22.81 10.67 7.27
N ASN A 54 -22.38 11.51 6.32
CA ASN A 54 -22.21 12.94 6.54
C ASN A 54 -23.54 13.65 6.86
N LEU A 55 -24.64 13.19 6.26
CA LEU A 55 -25.98 13.74 6.50
C LEU A 55 -26.56 13.24 7.82
N THR A 56 -26.49 11.93 8.09
CA THR A 56 -27.12 11.29 9.24
C THR A 56 -26.36 11.55 10.54
N PHE A 57 -25.04 11.63 10.52
CA PHE A 57 -24.18 11.77 11.70
C PHE A 57 -23.45 13.11 11.78
N ARG A 58 -24.04 14.16 11.20
CA ARG A 58 -23.44 15.49 11.14
C ARG A 58 -23.13 16.04 12.53
N GLU A 59 -24.05 15.89 13.46
CA GLU A 59 -23.92 16.42 14.82
C GLU A 59 -22.85 15.67 15.62
N GLU A 60 -22.83 14.34 15.54
CA GLU A 60 -21.84 13.49 16.20
C GLU A 60 -20.44 13.76 15.65
N THR A 61 -20.31 13.88 14.32
CA THR A 61 -19.05 14.21 13.65
C THR A 61 -18.53 15.57 14.12
N HIS A 62 -19.38 16.62 14.09
CA HIS A 62 -19.00 17.94 14.55
C HIS A 62 -18.61 17.95 16.04
N ARG A 63 -19.36 17.23 16.88
CA ARG A 63 -19.06 17.11 18.31
C ARG A 63 -17.72 16.44 18.55
N LEU A 64 -17.44 15.36 17.82
CA LEU A 64 -16.18 14.62 17.93
C LEU A 64 -14.99 15.47 17.44
N GLU A 65 -15.13 16.18 16.32
CA GLU A 65 -14.13 17.12 15.83
C GLU A 65 -13.87 18.26 16.82
N SER A 66 -14.93 18.83 17.41
CA SER A 66 -14.80 19.85 18.44
C SER A 66 -14.04 19.34 19.66
N MET A 67 -14.32 18.10 20.12
CA MET A 67 -13.57 17.48 21.22
C MET A 67 -12.10 17.25 20.85
N ARG A 68 -11.82 16.73 19.65
CA ARG A 68 -10.45 16.50 19.16
C ARG A 68 -9.66 17.81 19.10
N ARG A 69 -10.25 18.90 18.60
CA ARG A 69 -9.61 20.24 18.59
C ARG A 69 -9.31 20.74 19.99
N GLN A 70 -10.21 20.50 20.95
CA GLN A 70 -9.97 20.88 22.35
C GLN A 70 -8.86 20.05 22.99
N ILE A 71 -8.82 18.74 22.74
CA ILE A 71 -7.73 17.87 23.19
C ILE A 71 -6.39 18.36 22.61
N GLU A 72 -6.32 18.56 21.30
CA GLU A 72 -5.11 19.03 20.62
C GLU A 72 -4.64 20.40 21.17
N ALA A 73 -5.57 21.31 21.44
CA ALA A 73 -5.26 22.60 22.03
C ALA A 73 -4.68 22.47 23.45
N LEU A 74 -5.28 21.62 24.29
CA LEU A 74 -4.80 21.35 25.66
C LEU A 74 -3.45 20.60 25.66
N GLU A 75 -3.24 19.68 24.72
CA GLU A 75 -1.94 19.00 24.56
C GLU A 75 -0.85 19.98 24.14
N LYS A 76 -1.11 20.88 23.20
CA LYS A 76 -0.16 21.95 22.83
C LYS A 76 0.13 22.88 24.00
N GLU A 77 -0.88 23.22 24.80
CA GLU A 77 -0.67 24.01 26.02
C GLU A 77 0.18 23.23 27.04
N LYS A 78 -0.05 21.92 27.20
CA LYS A 78 0.70 21.04 28.08
C LYS A 78 2.16 20.98 27.65
N GLU A 79 2.42 20.79 26.36
CA GLU A 79 3.77 20.82 25.80
C GLU A 79 4.47 22.17 26.07
N ALA A 80 3.76 23.29 25.91
CA ALA A 80 4.30 24.62 26.20
C ALA A 80 4.66 24.78 27.68
N VAL A 81 3.82 24.29 28.60
CA VAL A 81 4.10 24.29 30.05
C VAL A 81 5.32 23.44 30.36
N LEU A 82 5.41 22.22 29.83
CA LEU A 82 6.53 21.33 30.08
C LEU A 82 7.85 21.89 29.52
N LEU A 83 7.81 22.51 28.34
CA LEU A 83 8.96 23.20 27.75
C LEU A 83 9.38 24.39 28.61
N PHE A 84 8.44 25.18 29.10
CA PHE A 84 8.76 26.31 29.98
C PHE A 84 9.35 25.82 31.31
N ALA A 85 8.78 24.77 31.90
CA ALA A 85 9.25 24.14 33.13
C ALA A 85 10.70 23.64 32.99
N SER A 86 11.01 22.93 31.91
CA SER A 86 12.35 22.39 31.66
C SER A 86 13.38 23.51 31.48
N GLN A 87 13.03 24.57 30.75
CA GLN A 87 13.92 25.71 30.50
C GLN A 87 14.16 26.55 31.75
N GLY A 88 13.10 26.78 32.54
CA GLY A 88 13.16 27.55 33.78
C GLY A 88 13.70 26.74 34.97
N LYS A 89 13.86 25.42 34.84
CA LYS A 89 14.12 24.49 35.95
C LYS A 89 13.12 24.67 37.11
N VAL A 90 11.86 24.93 36.76
CA VAL A 90 10.75 25.08 37.71
C VAL A 90 9.80 23.89 37.57
N SER A 91 8.94 23.66 38.55
CA SER A 91 7.94 22.59 38.44
C SER A 91 6.87 22.95 37.39
N PRO A 92 6.20 21.97 36.76
CA PRO A 92 5.15 22.22 35.76
C PRO A 92 4.04 23.15 36.28
N GLU A 93 3.69 23.04 37.55
CA GLU A 93 2.67 23.88 38.20
C GLU A 93 3.11 25.35 38.26
N ASP A 94 4.36 25.61 38.63
CA ASP A 94 4.91 26.98 38.67
C ASP A 94 5.05 27.54 37.25
N ALA A 95 5.49 26.70 36.29
CA ALA A 95 5.56 27.08 34.88
C ALA A 95 4.18 27.45 34.32
N TYR A 96 3.14 26.69 34.66
CA TYR A 96 1.76 27.00 34.29
C TYR A 96 1.33 28.34 34.88
N GLY A 97 1.56 28.58 36.17
CA GLY A 97 1.26 29.86 36.81
C GLY A 97 1.96 31.05 36.15
N LEU A 98 3.24 30.91 35.79
CA LEU A 98 4.02 31.94 35.10
C LEU A 98 3.53 32.18 33.66
N LEU A 99 3.11 31.13 32.95
CA LEU A 99 2.54 31.25 31.61
C LEU A 99 1.16 31.92 31.64
N GLN A 100 0.32 31.65 32.64
CA GLN A 100 -0.95 32.36 32.82
C GLN A 100 -0.72 33.85 33.14
N ASP A 101 0.28 34.16 33.98
CA ASP A 101 0.67 35.55 34.26
C ASP A 101 1.26 36.25 33.02
N GLU A 102 2.01 35.52 32.19
CA GLU A 102 2.48 36.01 30.89
C GLU A 102 1.31 36.26 29.92
N LYS A 103 0.32 35.36 29.87
CA LYS A 103 -0.88 35.51 29.04
C LYS A 103 -1.71 36.73 29.46
N LEU A 104 -1.94 36.91 30.75
CA LEU A 104 -2.65 38.08 31.27
C LEU A 104 -1.91 39.39 30.96
N ARG A 105 -0.58 39.41 31.13
CA ARG A 105 0.26 40.55 30.73
C ARG A 105 0.22 40.81 29.22
N TYR A 106 0.17 39.76 28.41
CA TYR A 106 0.01 39.93 26.97
C TYR A 106 -1.35 40.53 26.61
N GLU A 107 -2.43 40.12 27.27
CA GLU A 107 -3.78 40.64 26.99
C GLU A 107 -3.95 42.10 27.44
N LEU A 108 -3.45 42.44 28.64
CA LEU A 108 -3.60 43.78 29.26
C LEU A 108 -2.45 44.74 28.94
N GLY A 109 -1.33 44.24 28.43
CA GLY A 109 -0.08 44.99 28.27
C GLY A 109 -0.09 45.98 27.10
N THR A 110 0.86 46.90 27.15
CA THR A 110 1.12 47.86 26.05
C THR A 110 1.67 47.13 24.82
N PRO A 111 1.63 47.74 23.61
CA PRO A 111 2.23 47.16 22.42
C PRO A 111 3.71 46.76 22.60
N GLU A 112 4.47 47.52 23.38
CA GLU A 112 5.86 47.18 23.72
C GLU A 112 5.99 45.92 24.57
N GLU A 113 5.10 45.74 25.57
CA GLU A 113 5.07 44.54 26.40
C GLU A 113 4.68 43.31 25.57
N LYS A 114 3.70 43.45 24.67
CA LYS A 114 3.31 42.40 23.72
C LYS A 114 4.48 41.97 22.83
N ALA A 115 5.22 42.93 22.27
CA ALA A 115 6.41 42.66 21.45
C ALA A 115 7.50 41.91 22.24
N ARG A 116 7.78 42.34 23.48
CA ARG A 116 8.75 41.65 24.36
C ARG A 116 8.33 40.21 24.66
N ILE A 117 7.05 39.97 24.93
CA ILE A 117 6.51 38.63 25.18
C ILE A 117 6.59 37.76 23.92
N GLU A 118 6.27 38.31 22.75
CA GLU A 118 6.40 37.59 21.47
C GLU A 118 7.85 37.21 21.15
N ASP A 119 8.80 38.11 21.37
CA ASP A 119 10.22 37.79 21.20
C ASP A 119 10.68 36.70 22.17
N ALA A 120 10.21 36.74 23.43
CA ALA A 120 10.46 35.66 24.38
C ALA A 120 9.85 34.32 23.91
N ARG A 121 8.61 34.33 23.40
CA ARG A 121 7.96 33.14 22.82
C ARG A 121 8.72 32.60 21.62
N ARG A 122 9.17 33.47 20.70
CA ARG A 122 9.99 33.12 19.54
C ARG A 122 11.32 32.51 19.97
N HIS A 123 11.98 33.07 20.98
CA HIS A 123 13.21 32.49 21.53
C HIS A 123 12.99 31.11 22.16
N ARG A 124 11.87 30.91 22.86
CA ARG A 124 11.49 29.60 23.42
C ARG A 124 11.16 28.57 22.34
N ALA A 125 10.49 28.98 21.26
CA ALA A 125 10.15 28.13 20.12
C ALA A 125 11.37 27.80 19.22
N LYS A 126 12.32 28.73 19.09
CA LYS A 126 13.58 28.53 18.35
C LYS A 126 14.57 27.65 19.09
N ARG A 127 14.44 27.51 20.42
CA ARG A 127 15.22 26.50 21.13
C ARG A 127 14.80 25.15 20.55
N PRO A 128 15.74 24.41 19.93
CA PRO A 128 15.40 23.19 19.22
C PRO A 128 14.59 22.32 20.16
N LYS A 129 13.39 21.89 19.71
CA LYS A 129 12.70 20.72 20.28
C LYS A 129 13.80 19.75 20.63
N ASP A 130 13.89 19.43 21.92
CA ASP A 130 15.07 18.87 22.54
C ASP A 130 15.83 17.95 21.61
N ASN A 131 17.16 18.02 21.70
CA ASN A 131 18.17 17.13 21.15
C ASN A 131 17.77 15.63 21.09
N ARG A 132 16.66 15.18 21.69
CA ARG A 132 15.96 13.91 21.47
C ARG A 132 15.52 13.65 20.03
N GLU A 133 14.83 14.56 19.32
CA GLU A 133 14.44 14.30 17.92
C GLU A 133 15.70 14.21 17.05
N ALA A 134 16.62 15.16 17.19
CA ALA A 134 17.91 15.12 16.51
C ALA A 134 18.78 13.91 16.90
N LYS A 135 18.76 13.46 18.16
CA LYS A 135 19.45 12.23 18.62
C LYS A 135 18.77 10.98 18.09
N TYR A 136 17.45 10.96 17.98
CA TYR A 136 16.70 9.85 17.41
C TYR A 136 16.99 9.75 15.92
N GLU A 137 16.88 10.85 15.18
CA GLU A 137 17.30 10.90 13.76
C GLU A 137 18.76 10.54 13.57
N ALA A 138 19.67 11.02 14.44
CA ALA A 138 21.08 10.65 14.37
C ALA A 138 21.31 9.17 14.69
N ARG A 139 20.53 8.58 15.60
CA ARG A 139 20.57 7.15 15.93
C ARG A 139 20.03 6.30 14.78
N GLU A 140 18.90 6.69 14.19
CA GLU A 140 18.33 6.02 13.00
C GLU A 140 19.29 6.13 11.81
N LYS A 141 19.90 7.29 11.56
CA LYS A 141 20.93 7.45 10.53
C LYS A 141 22.15 6.56 10.77
N ARG A 142 22.64 6.48 12.01
CA ARG A 142 23.74 5.57 12.38
C ARG A 142 23.37 4.10 12.21
N ARG A 143 22.14 3.73 12.54
CA ARG A 143 21.63 2.38 12.35
C ARG A 143 21.54 2.03 10.87
N ALA A 144 20.95 2.90 10.06
CA ALA A 144 20.86 2.72 8.62
C ALA A 144 22.25 2.66 7.95
N GLN A 145 23.21 3.46 8.42
CA GLN A 145 24.60 3.39 7.96
C GLN A 145 25.26 2.06 8.33
N ALA A 146 25.08 1.59 9.57
CA ALA A 146 25.60 0.29 9.99
C ALA A 146 24.98 -0.87 9.20
N GLU A 147 23.67 -0.84 8.95
CA GLU A 147 22.97 -1.82 8.11
C GLU A 147 23.47 -1.80 6.65
N GLN A 148 23.77 -0.62 6.09
CA GLN A 148 24.38 -0.49 4.76
C GLN A 148 25.82 -1.02 4.72
N GLU A 149 26.63 -0.76 5.73
CA GLU A 149 28.01 -1.27 5.84
C GLU A 149 28.02 -2.81 6.00
N GLU A 150 27.13 -3.36 6.82
CA GLU A 150 26.97 -4.81 6.98
C GLU A 150 26.52 -5.48 5.68
N ALA A 151 25.54 -4.90 4.98
CA ALA A 151 25.10 -5.39 3.67
C ALA A 151 26.24 -5.37 2.64
N LYS A 152 27.07 -4.31 2.65
CA LYS A 152 28.23 -4.21 1.76
C LYS A 152 29.26 -5.30 2.07
N LEU A 153 29.61 -5.50 3.35
CA LEU A 153 30.54 -6.55 3.77
C LEU A 153 30.02 -7.95 3.39
N TRP A 154 28.72 -8.19 3.52
CA TRP A 154 28.08 -9.43 3.13
C TRP A 154 28.19 -9.68 1.61
N TRP A 155 27.95 -8.66 0.78
CA TRP A 155 28.11 -8.76 -0.67
C TRP A 155 29.56 -8.95 -1.10
N ASP A 156 30.52 -8.28 -0.47
CA ASP A 156 31.95 -8.46 -0.75
C ASP A 156 32.41 -9.88 -0.37
N TRP A 157 31.92 -10.42 0.75
CA TRP A 157 32.14 -11.82 1.13
C TRP A 157 31.57 -12.78 0.08
N LEU A 158 30.31 -12.60 -0.34
CA LEU A 158 29.66 -13.46 -1.32
C LEU A 158 30.38 -13.42 -2.68
N ALA A 159 30.84 -12.24 -3.10
CA ALA A 159 31.62 -12.06 -4.32
C ALA A 159 33.00 -12.72 -4.25
N ALA A 160 33.62 -12.79 -3.07
CA ALA A 160 34.93 -13.41 -2.85
C ALA A 160 34.89 -14.95 -2.80
N LEU A 161 33.72 -15.56 -2.63
CA LEU A 161 33.61 -17.02 -2.58
C LEU A 161 34.03 -17.67 -3.90
N THR A 162 34.87 -18.69 -3.82
CA THR A 162 35.20 -19.54 -4.96
C THR A 162 34.09 -20.55 -5.25
N LYS A 163 34.13 -21.14 -6.44
CA LYS A 163 33.18 -22.20 -6.84
C LYS A 163 33.17 -23.38 -5.86
N GLU A 164 34.33 -23.79 -5.37
CA GLU A 164 34.48 -24.87 -4.39
C GLU A 164 33.87 -24.50 -3.04
N GLN A 165 34.02 -23.24 -2.62
CA GLN A 165 33.43 -22.72 -1.38
C GLN A 165 31.91 -22.62 -1.47
N ILE A 166 31.37 -22.17 -2.61
CA ILE A 166 29.91 -22.15 -2.88
C ILE A 166 29.35 -23.58 -2.82
N LYS A 167 30.03 -24.55 -3.44
CA LYS A 167 29.65 -25.96 -3.36
C LYS A 167 29.76 -26.54 -1.94
N ALA A 168 30.74 -26.09 -1.15
CA ALA A 168 30.89 -26.51 0.24
C ALA A 168 29.79 -25.93 1.13
N LEU A 169 29.40 -24.67 0.95
CA LEU A 169 28.26 -24.03 1.60
C LEU A 169 26.97 -24.79 1.31
N ALA A 170 26.77 -25.21 0.05
CA ALA A 170 25.61 -25.96 -0.41
C ALA A 170 25.40 -27.34 0.26
N LYS A 171 26.32 -27.79 1.14
CA LYS A 171 26.10 -28.95 2.01
C LYS A 171 25.02 -28.70 3.06
N ASP A 172 24.89 -27.47 3.54
CA ASP A 172 23.74 -27.04 4.34
C ASP A 172 22.69 -26.45 3.40
N VAL A 173 21.67 -27.26 3.08
CA VAL A 173 20.65 -26.92 2.10
C VAL A 173 19.84 -25.70 2.54
N LEU A 174 19.47 -25.61 3.82
CA LEU A 174 18.61 -24.55 4.32
C LEU A 174 19.34 -23.22 4.42
N TYR A 175 20.56 -23.22 4.98
CA TYR A 175 21.38 -22.02 5.06
C TYR A 175 21.72 -21.46 3.67
N SER A 176 22.06 -22.35 2.73
CA SER A 176 22.38 -21.94 1.36
C SER A 176 21.17 -21.43 0.59
N ALA A 177 19.99 -22.04 0.78
CA ALA A 177 18.76 -21.58 0.16
C ALA A 177 18.39 -20.16 0.64
N ASN A 178 18.50 -19.90 1.95
CA ASN A 178 18.24 -18.57 2.52
C ASN A 178 19.25 -17.53 2.04
N THR A 179 20.53 -17.90 1.97
CA THR A 179 21.60 -17.02 1.46
C THR A 179 21.37 -16.68 -0.02
N LEU A 180 20.98 -17.67 -0.83
CA LEU A 180 20.65 -17.48 -2.25
C LEU A 180 19.43 -16.57 -2.42
N LEU A 181 18.37 -16.78 -1.63
CA LEU A 181 17.19 -15.94 -1.66
C LEU A 181 17.51 -14.48 -1.31
N ALA A 182 18.27 -14.28 -0.23
CA ALA A 182 18.71 -12.96 0.19
C ALA A 182 19.51 -12.26 -0.90
N ALA A 183 20.40 -12.97 -1.59
CA ALA A 183 21.20 -12.42 -2.69
C ALA A 183 20.32 -12.00 -3.86
N LEU A 184 19.41 -12.87 -4.30
CA LEU A 184 18.52 -12.58 -5.42
C LEU A 184 17.59 -11.39 -5.14
N LEU A 185 17.03 -11.31 -3.94
CA LEU A 185 16.04 -10.27 -3.60
C LEU A 185 16.66 -8.91 -3.27
N THR A 186 17.93 -8.87 -2.85
CA THR A 186 18.62 -7.62 -2.48
C THR A 186 19.58 -7.10 -3.56
N ALA A 187 19.74 -7.83 -4.67
CA ALA A 187 20.59 -7.43 -5.78
C ALA A 187 20.06 -6.19 -6.52
N SER A 188 20.59 -5.01 -6.18
CA SER A 188 20.13 -3.73 -6.71
C SER A 188 20.93 -3.23 -7.93
N ASP A 189 22.23 -3.52 -7.96
CA ASP A 189 23.14 -3.11 -9.03
C ASP A 189 23.61 -4.28 -9.91
N ALA A 190 24.33 -3.98 -11.00
CA ALA A 190 24.80 -4.98 -11.96
C ALA A 190 25.79 -5.99 -11.34
N ARG A 191 26.69 -5.54 -10.46
CA ARG A 191 27.69 -6.41 -9.82
C ARG A 191 27.03 -7.36 -8.82
N MET A 192 26.06 -6.89 -8.06
CA MET A 192 25.26 -7.71 -7.15
C MET A 192 24.44 -8.74 -7.92
N ARG A 193 23.80 -8.35 -9.02
CA ARG A 193 23.05 -9.27 -9.89
C ARG A 193 23.95 -10.36 -10.47
N GLU A 194 25.12 -9.99 -10.99
CA GLU A 194 26.11 -10.95 -11.48
C GLU A 194 26.54 -11.94 -10.38
N THR A 195 26.82 -11.43 -9.17
CA THR A 195 27.22 -12.25 -8.02
C THR A 195 26.11 -13.20 -7.60
N ALA A 196 24.86 -12.74 -7.56
CA ALA A 196 23.70 -13.53 -7.21
C ALA A 196 23.42 -14.63 -8.26
N LEU A 197 23.52 -14.30 -9.55
CA LEU A 197 23.36 -15.27 -10.64
C LEU A 197 24.48 -16.32 -10.64
N ARG A 198 25.73 -15.91 -10.38
CA ARG A 198 26.84 -16.85 -10.18
C ARG A 198 26.56 -17.82 -9.02
N PHE A 199 26.03 -17.31 -7.90
CA PHE A 199 25.67 -18.14 -6.76
C PHE A 199 24.51 -19.10 -7.09
N TRP A 200 23.50 -18.64 -7.84
CA TRP A 200 22.42 -19.47 -8.36
C TRP A 200 22.92 -20.62 -9.25
N ASP A 201 23.84 -20.33 -10.16
CA ASP A 201 24.34 -21.32 -11.12
C ASP A 201 25.27 -22.36 -10.51
N GLU A 202 26.06 -21.96 -9.51
CA GLU A 202 27.02 -22.83 -8.85
C GLU A 202 26.43 -23.64 -7.68
N THR A 203 25.20 -23.34 -7.26
CA THR A 203 24.49 -24.10 -6.21
C THR A 203 23.78 -25.34 -6.75
N SER A 204 23.64 -26.34 -5.87
CA SER A 204 23.00 -27.62 -6.22
C SER A 204 21.51 -27.44 -6.56
N THR A 205 20.95 -28.37 -7.33
CA THR A 205 19.52 -28.39 -7.64
C THR A 205 18.65 -28.51 -6.39
N GLN A 206 19.14 -29.18 -5.33
CA GLN A 206 18.45 -29.28 -4.05
C GLN A 206 18.32 -27.93 -3.34
N VAL A 207 19.40 -27.13 -3.33
CA VAL A 207 19.40 -25.78 -2.75
C VAL A 207 18.47 -24.85 -3.53
N ARG A 208 18.54 -24.88 -4.87
CA ARG A 208 17.64 -24.08 -5.72
C ARG A 208 16.17 -24.44 -5.51
N LYS A 209 15.84 -25.74 -5.46
CA LYS A 209 14.48 -26.19 -5.16
C LYS A 209 14.01 -25.70 -3.80
N ALA A 210 14.83 -25.83 -2.75
CA ALA A 210 14.49 -25.34 -1.42
C ALA A 210 14.27 -23.81 -1.39
N ALA A 211 15.04 -23.05 -2.16
CA ALA A 211 14.85 -21.61 -2.32
C ALA A 211 13.53 -21.27 -3.04
N VAL A 212 13.20 -22.00 -4.12
CA VAL A 212 11.92 -21.86 -4.83
C VAL A 212 10.74 -22.17 -3.91
N ASP A 213 10.80 -23.30 -3.19
CA ASP A 213 9.75 -23.71 -2.25
C ASP A 213 9.56 -22.63 -1.15
N HIS A 214 10.64 -22.12 -0.56
CA HIS A 214 10.58 -21.06 0.44
C HIS A 214 10.04 -19.72 -0.11
N TYR A 215 10.35 -19.39 -1.37
CA TYR A 215 9.80 -18.21 -2.04
C TYR A 215 8.29 -18.34 -2.29
N LEU A 216 7.83 -19.50 -2.75
CA LEU A 216 6.42 -19.78 -3.01
C LEU A 216 5.56 -19.74 -1.74
N GLU A 217 6.12 -20.07 -0.58
CA GLU A 217 5.43 -19.94 0.70
C GLU A 217 5.12 -18.47 1.06
N HIS A 218 5.89 -17.51 0.52
CA HIS A 218 5.84 -16.09 0.93
C HIS A 218 5.57 -15.10 -0.20
N GLY A 219 5.60 -15.53 -1.47
CA GLY A 219 5.52 -14.69 -2.66
C GLY A 219 4.52 -15.21 -3.70
N GLU A 220 4.00 -14.29 -4.53
CA GLU A 220 3.04 -14.62 -5.59
C GLU A 220 3.69 -14.96 -6.94
N ALA A 221 5.00 -14.71 -7.08
CA ALA A 221 5.73 -14.88 -8.34
C ALA A 221 6.58 -16.16 -8.36
N ASP A 222 6.90 -16.64 -9.56
CA ASP A 222 7.84 -17.76 -9.75
C ASP A 222 9.30 -17.26 -9.65
N LEU A 223 10.06 -17.81 -8.71
CA LEU A 223 11.46 -17.44 -8.49
C LEU A 223 12.34 -17.74 -9.72
N GLU A 224 12.04 -18.80 -10.48
CA GLU A 224 12.80 -19.10 -11.70
C GLU A 224 12.57 -18.05 -12.78
N PHE A 225 11.32 -17.58 -12.90
CA PHE A 225 10.98 -16.46 -13.79
C PHE A 225 11.71 -15.17 -13.38
N PHE A 226 11.80 -14.90 -12.07
CA PHE A 226 12.54 -13.75 -11.54
C PHE A 226 14.03 -13.81 -11.91
N VAL A 227 14.67 -14.97 -11.71
CA VAL A 227 16.08 -15.20 -12.09
C VAL A 227 16.30 -15.02 -13.60
N GLU A 228 15.40 -15.55 -14.42
CA GLU A 228 15.47 -15.41 -15.88
C GLU A 228 15.30 -13.95 -16.32
N ASN A 229 14.43 -13.18 -15.67
CA ASN A 229 14.32 -11.74 -15.95
C ASN A 229 15.61 -10.99 -15.57
N MET A 230 16.21 -11.32 -14.43
CA MET A 230 17.49 -10.76 -13.99
C MET A 230 18.62 -10.99 -15.03
N ARG A 231 18.67 -12.19 -15.63
CA ARG A 231 19.60 -12.51 -16.73
C ARG A 231 19.35 -11.68 -17.98
N ARG A 232 18.08 -11.48 -18.36
CA ARG A 232 17.72 -10.67 -19.52
C ARG A 232 18.13 -9.21 -19.34
N GLU A 233 18.00 -8.68 -18.14
CA GLU A 233 18.43 -7.32 -17.81
C GLU A 233 19.95 -7.17 -17.90
N GLN A 234 20.72 -8.13 -17.38
CA GLN A 234 22.18 -8.14 -17.50
C GLN A 234 22.63 -8.18 -18.98
N ASN A 235 22.01 -9.04 -19.79
CA ASN A 235 22.31 -9.14 -21.22
C ASN A 235 21.91 -7.89 -22.02
N ARG A 236 20.93 -7.11 -21.56
CA ARG A 236 20.53 -5.84 -22.19
C ARG A 236 21.58 -4.75 -21.98
N THR A 237 22.25 -4.74 -20.82
CA THR A 237 23.29 -3.74 -20.52
C THR A 237 24.59 -3.97 -21.28
N GLU A 238 24.85 -5.19 -21.78
CA GLU A 238 26.14 -5.58 -22.36
C GLU A 238 26.21 -5.53 -23.90
N LYS A 239 25.10 -5.31 -24.63
CA LYS A 239 25.10 -5.38 -26.10
C LYS A 239 25.22 -3.99 -26.75
N PRO A 240 26.40 -3.57 -27.27
CA PRO A 240 26.49 -2.42 -28.16
C PRO A 240 25.79 -2.74 -29.49
N SER A 241 24.91 -1.84 -29.90
CA SER A 241 24.13 -1.94 -31.12
C SER A 241 25.04 -1.78 -32.36
N SER A 242 25.06 -2.81 -33.22
CA SER A 242 25.56 -2.66 -34.59
C SER A 242 24.58 -3.31 -35.58
N PRO A 243 24.27 -2.64 -36.72
CA PRO A 243 23.22 -3.08 -37.63
C PRO A 243 23.80 -3.90 -38.80
N GLY A 244 23.37 -5.15 -38.93
CA GLY A 244 23.67 -6.01 -40.07
C GLY A 244 22.42 -6.77 -40.52
N LYS A 245 22.07 -6.64 -41.80
CA LYS A 245 20.91 -7.26 -42.46
C LYS A 245 21.04 -8.78 -42.49
N GLU A 246 20.10 -9.50 -41.88
CA GLU A 246 19.93 -10.95 -42.05
C GLU A 246 18.44 -11.31 -42.18
N ALA A 247 18.21 -12.54 -42.67
CA ALA A 247 16.93 -13.23 -42.87
C ALA A 247 15.88 -12.95 -41.78
N PRO A 248 14.56 -13.10 -42.07
CA PRO A 248 13.52 -12.79 -41.10
C PRO A 248 13.78 -13.55 -39.80
N THR A 249 14.27 -12.81 -38.82
CA THR A 249 14.68 -13.32 -37.53
C THR A 249 13.43 -13.89 -36.86
N ALA A 250 13.55 -14.83 -35.92
CA ALA A 250 12.38 -15.36 -35.19
C ALA A 250 11.48 -14.23 -34.62
N LEU A 251 12.08 -13.07 -34.34
CA LEU A 251 11.40 -11.84 -33.96
C LEU A 251 10.45 -11.28 -35.05
N THR A 252 10.81 -11.31 -36.33
CA THR A 252 9.92 -10.85 -37.41
C THR A 252 8.74 -11.79 -37.60
N LEU A 253 8.94 -13.11 -37.49
CA LEU A 253 7.86 -14.10 -37.58
C LEU A 253 6.86 -13.97 -36.42
N ALA A 254 7.34 -13.73 -35.20
CA ALA A 254 6.50 -13.48 -34.04
C ALA A 254 5.65 -12.21 -34.24
N LYS A 255 6.25 -11.12 -34.76
CA LYS A 255 5.55 -9.87 -35.07
C LYS A 255 4.49 -10.03 -36.16
N GLU A 256 4.77 -10.82 -37.19
CA GLU A 256 3.78 -11.13 -38.23
C GLU A 256 2.61 -11.95 -37.69
N THR A 257 2.90 -12.96 -36.87
CA THR A 257 1.86 -13.79 -36.21
C THR A 257 0.97 -12.94 -35.32
N LEU A 258 1.55 -12.04 -34.53
CA LEU A 258 0.83 -11.07 -33.71
C LEU A 258 -0.07 -10.16 -34.57
N LYS A 259 0.45 -9.61 -35.68
CA LYS A 259 -0.33 -8.77 -36.62
C LYS A 259 -1.50 -9.53 -37.22
N ILE A 260 -1.30 -10.79 -37.62
CA ILE A 260 -2.36 -11.64 -38.19
C ILE A 260 -3.47 -11.87 -37.16
N LEU A 261 -3.09 -12.23 -35.93
CA LEU A 261 -4.03 -12.44 -34.83
C LEU A 261 -4.80 -11.16 -34.50
N TYR A 262 -4.11 -10.01 -34.42
CA TYR A 262 -4.74 -8.71 -34.19
C TYR A 262 -5.75 -8.36 -35.29
N ARG A 263 -5.41 -8.59 -36.56
CA ARG A 263 -6.35 -8.38 -37.69
C ARG A 263 -7.57 -9.29 -37.60
N LYS A 264 -7.43 -10.54 -37.12
CA LYS A 264 -8.57 -11.42 -36.86
C LYS A 264 -9.43 -10.84 -35.73
N PHE A 265 -8.82 -10.51 -34.60
CA PHE A 265 -9.46 -9.90 -33.44
C PHE A 265 -10.29 -8.64 -33.81
N VAL A 266 -9.65 -7.70 -34.49
CA VAL A 266 -10.25 -6.44 -34.94
C VAL A 266 -11.45 -6.68 -35.84
N ARG A 267 -11.40 -7.63 -36.78
CA ARG A 267 -12.52 -7.93 -37.68
C ARG A 267 -13.81 -8.32 -36.95
N HIS A 268 -13.73 -8.85 -35.73
CA HIS A 268 -14.89 -9.24 -34.96
C HIS A 268 -15.40 -8.15 -34.00
N LEU A 269 -14.54 -7.22 -33.61
CA LEU A 269 -14.83 -6.21 -32.58
C LEU A 269 -14.79 -4.75 -33.08
N HIS A 270 -14.44 -4.51 -34.35
CA HIS A 270 -14.37 -3.15 -34.88
C HIS A 270 -15.74 -2.44 -34.77
N PRO A 271 -15.81 -1.24 -34.19
CA PRO A 271 -17.08 -0.51 -34.03
C PRO A 271 -17.78 -0.27 -35.37
N ASP A 272 -17.02 0.11 -36.41
CA ASP A 272 -17.59 0.36 -37.76
C ASP A 272 -18.15 -0.88 -38.44
N ALA A 273 -17.71 -2.10 -38.06
CA ALA A 273 -18.22 -3.33 -38.66
C ALA A 273 -19.70 -3.60 -38.28
N LYS A 274 -20.25 -2.84 -37.33
CA LYS A 274 -21.64 -2.94 -36.85
C LYS A 274 -22.37 -1.60 -36.87
N ALA A 275 -22.11 -0.76 -37.88
CA ALA A 275 -22.86 0.48 -38.07
C ALA A 275 -24.38 0.23 -37.99
N GLY A 276 -25.03 0.68 -36.91
CA GLY A 276 -26.47 0.52 -36.65
C GLY A 276 -26.85 -0.31 -35.42
N VAL A 277 -25.94 -1.09 -34.82
CA VAL A 277 -26.18 -1.78 -33.54
C VAL A 277 -25.33 -1.13 -32.46
N ALA A 278 -25.94 -0.69 -31.36
CA ALA A 278 -25.20 -0.08 -30.25
C ALA A 278 -24.10 -1.01 -29.76
N THR A 279 -22.84 -0.58 -29.88
CA THR A 279 -21.68 -1.29 -29.36
C THR A 279 -21.85 -1.50 -27.87
N THR A 280 -21.79 -2.75 -27.40
CA THR A 280 -21.93 -3.03 -25.98
C THR A 280 -20.68 -2.54 -25.23
N SER A 281 -20.83 -2.12 -23.97
CA SER A 281 -19.69 -1.71 -23.13
C SER A 281 -18.59 -2.77 -23.08
N TRP A 282 -18.97 -4.06 -23.08
CA TRP A 282 -18.06 -5.18 -23.16
C TRP A 282 -17.26 -5.22 -24.48
N GLN A 283 -17.90 -4.99 -25.63
CA GLN A 283 -17.20 -4.95 -26.92
C GLN A 283 -16.15 -3.84 -26.95
N MET A 284 -16.50 -2.65 -26.44
CA MET A 284 -15.57 -1.52 -26.36
C MET A 284 -14.41 -1.81 -25.40
N LYS A 285 -14.69 -2.43 -24.24
CA LYS A 285 -13.65 -2.85 -23.29
C LYS A 285 -12.69 -3.86 -23.92
N MET A 286 -13.21 -4.90 -24.57
CA MET A 286 -12.38 -5.90 -25.25
C MET A 286 -11.58 -5.28 -26.40
N TRP A 287 -12.18 -4.35 -27.14
CA TRP A 287 -11.48 -3.60 -28.18
C TRP A 287 -10.25 -2.89 -27.63
N HIS A 288 -10.40 -2.08 -26.57
CA HIS A 288 -9.29 -1.37 -25.95
C HIS A 288 -8.22 -2.32 -25.38
N LEU A 289 -8.62 -3.37 -24.67
CA LEU A 289 -7.68 -4.39 -24.16
C LEU A 289 -6.90 -5.07 -25.30
N GLY A 290 -7.55 -5.34 -26.43
CA GLY A 290 -6.89 -5.89 -27.60
C GLY A 290 -5.90 -4.92 -28.25
N GLN A 291 -6.22 -3.63 -28.28
CA GLN A 291 -5.30 -2.59 -28.75
C GLN A 291 -4.06 -2.49 -27.85
N GLU A 292 -4.27 -2.47 -26.54
CA GLU A 292 -3.19 -2.42 -25.55
C GLU A 292 -2.28 -3.66 -25.62
N ALA A 293 -2.86 -4.86 -25.69
CA ALA A 293 -2.10 -6.10 -25.84
C ALA A 293 -1.27 -6.13 -27.15
N TYR A 294 -1.81 -5.57 -28.23
CA TYR A 294 -1.08 -5.44 -29.49
C TYR A 294 0.04 -4.39 -29.41
N GLN A 295 -0.22 -3.21 -28.83
CA GLN A 295 0.78 -2.14 -28.68
C GLN A 295 1.95 -2.55 -27.78
N SER A 296 1.69 -3.37 -26.78
CA SER A 296 2.70 -3.95 -25.87
C SER A 296 3.43 -5.17 -26.45
N GLU A 297 3.16 -5.55 -27.71
CA GLU A 297 3.68 -6.77 -28.35
C GLU A 297 3.39 -8.08 -27.56
N ASN A 298 2.33 -8.11 -26.74
CA ASN A 298 1.97 -9.24 -25.87
C ASN A 298 1.07 -10.26 -26.58
N TYR A 299 1.67 -11.17 -27.34
CA TYR A 299 0.96 -12.23 -28.06
C TYR A 299 0.10 -13.13 -27.16
N PRO A 300 0.58 -13.65 -26.01
CA PRO A 300 -0.25 -14.48 -25.13
C PRO A 300 -1.54 -13.78 -24.68
N ALA A 301 -1.46 -12.51 -24.27
CA ALA A 301 -2.62 -11.73 -23.86
C ALA A 301 -3.61 -11.54 -25.01
N LEU A 302 -3.13 -11.14 -26.20
CA LEU A 302 -3.98 -10.97 -27.37
C LEU A 302 -4.65 -12.28 -27.80
N SER A 303 -3.93 -13.40 -27.71
CA SER A 303 -4.46 -14.74 -28.03
C SER A 303 -5.54 -15.16 -27.04
N ALA A 304 -5.35 -14.91 -25.74
CA ALA A 304 -6.36 -15.17 -24.72
C ALA A 304 -7.63 -14.32 -24.97
N LEU A 305 -7.45 -13.02 -25.24
CA LEU A 305 -8.57 -12.12 -25.56
C LEU A 305 -9.33 -12.59 -26.80
N TYR A 306 -8.64 -12.96 -27.88
CA TYR A 306 -9.28 -13.48 -29.10
C TYR A 306 -10.15 -14.71 -28.82
N ARG A 307 -9.63 -15.66 -28.05
CA ARG A 307 -10.35 -16.88 -27.70
C ARG A 307 -11.61 -16.60 -26.88
N VAL A 308 -11.53 -15.69 -25.90
CA VAL A 308 -12.70 -15.24 -25.12
C VAL A 308 -13.75 -14.57 -26.01
N VAL A 309 -13.33 -13.77 -27.01
CA VAL A 309 -14.23 -13.15 -27.98
C VAL A 309 -14.92 -14.21 -28.85
N MET A 310 -14.16 -15.18 -29.37
CA MET A 310 -14.73 -16.27 -30.19
C MET A 310 -15.76 -17.08 -29.40
N LEU A 311 -15.45 -17.38 -28.14
CA LEU A 311 -16.35 -18.06 -27.22
C LEU A 311 -17.66 -17.27 -27.02
N ARG A 312 -17.57 -15.97 -26.71
CA ARG A 312 -18.73 -15.07 -26.52
C ARG A 312 -19.59 -14.90 -27.77
N LEU A 313 -18.96 -14.92 -28.95
CA LEU A 313 -19.66 -14.83 -30.23
C LEU A 313 -20.23 -16.18 -30.70
N GLY A 314 -20.03 -17.27 -29.95
CA GLY A 314 -20.50 -18.60 -30.31
C GLY A 314 -19.77 -19.23 -31.50
N ARG A 315 -18.60 -18.70 -31.88
CA ARG A 315 -17.80 -19.18 -33.03
C ARG A 315 -16.90 -20.36 -32.65
N LEU A 316 -17.52 -21.44 -32.16
CA LEU A 316 -16.81 -22.60 -31.61
C LEU A 316 -15.98 -23.37 -32.66
N GLY A 317 -16.30 -23.21 -33.95
CA GLY A 317 -15.51 -23.79 -35.04
C GLY A 317 -14.11 -23.19 -35.18
N GLU A 318 -13.88 -21.99 -34.66
CA GLU A 318 -12.56 -21.34 -34.66
C GLU A 318 -11.71 -21.70 -33.44
N LEU A 319 -12.25 -22.46 -32.49
CA LEU A 319 -11.57 -22.86 -31.26
C LEU A 319 -11.42 -24.37 -31.18
N THR A 320 -10.23 -24.85 -30.82
CA THR A 320 -10.04 -26.26 -30.50
C THR A 320 -10.63 -26.59 -29.12
N MET A 321 -10.87 -27.88 -28.85
CA MET A 321 -11.32 -28.32 -27.52
C MET A 321 -10.34 -27.91 -26.40
N SER A 322 -9.04 -28.05 -26.63
CA SER A 322 -8.01 -27.68 -25.66
C SER A 322 -7.99 -26.19 -25.38
N GLU A 323 -8.29 -25.35 -26.38
CA GLU A 323 -8.44 -23.91 -26.20
C GLU A 323 -9.66 -23.57 -25.34
N ILE A 324 -10.81 -24.21 -25.56
CA ILE A 324 -12.01 -23.97 -24.74
C ILE A 324 -11.75 -24.36 -23.27
N LEU A 325 -11.13 -25.52 -23.03
CA LEU A 325 -10.78 -25.96 -21.68
C LEU A 325 -9.73 -25.05 -21.01
N SER A 326 -8.76 -24.56 -21.78
CA SER A 326 -7.77 -23.59 -21.30
C SER A 326 -8.43 -22.26 -20.90
N ILE A 327 -9.38 -21.75 -21.70
CA ILE A 327 -10.19 -20.58 -21.34
C ILE A 327 -10.94 -20.85 -20.04
N GLU A 328 -11.62 -21.99 -19.92
CA GLU A 328 -12.39 -22.35 -18.73
C GLU A 328 -11.51 -22.39 -17.46
N SER A 329 -10.31 -22.97 -17.55
CA SER A 329 -9.35 -23.00 -16.44
C SER A 329 -8.91 -21.60 -16.04
N GLY A 330 -8.52 -20.75 -17.01
CA GLY A 330 -8.13 -19.37 -16.74
C GLY A 330 -9.26 -18.55 -16.11
N LEU A 331 -10.50 -18.71 -16.59
CA LEU A 331 -11.66 -18.03 -16.01
C LEU A 331 -11.97 -18.50 -14.58
N ARG A 332 -11.69 -19.76 -14.23
CA ARG A 332 -11.82 -20.24 -12.84
C ARG A 332 -10.77 -19.64 -11.92
N GLU A 333 -9.55 -19.45 -12.41
CA GLU A 333 -8.47 -18.81 -11.66
C GLU A 333 -8.78 -17.33 -11.44
N GLU A 334 -9.15 -16.62 -12.51
CA GLU A 334 -9.57 -15.21 -12.43
C GLU A 334 -10.77 -15.03 -11.49
N LEU A 335 -11.76 -15.93 -11.58
CA LEU A 335 -12.93 -15.88 -10.68
C LEU A 335 -12.52 -16.09 -9.23
N ARG A 336 -11.59 -17.03 -8.95
CA ARG A 336 -11.08 -17.27 -7.59
C ARG A 336 -10.32 -16.05 -7.06
N ALA A 337 -9.48 -15.42 -7.88
CA ALA A 337 -8.77 -14.20 -7.53
C ALA A 337 -9.74 -13.05 -7.22
N LEU A 338 -10.70 -12.80 -8.11
CA LEU A 338 -11.71 -11.76 -7.93
C LEU A 338 -12.62 -12.03 -6.72
N GLU A 339 -12.97 -13.30 -6.46
CA GLU A 339 -13.68 -13.69 -5.25
C GLU A 339 -12.85 -13.45 -3.99
N ALA A 340 -11.54 -13.69 -4.02
CA ALA A 340 -10.64 -13.40 -2.90
C ALA A 340 -10.56 -11.90 -2.61
N GLU A 341 -10.38 -11.06 -3.63
CA GLU A 341 -10.39 -9.60 -3.50
C GLU A 341 -11.74 -9.09 -2.94
N THR A 342 -12.85 -9.58 -3.50
CA THR A 342 -14.19 -9.13 -3.09
C THR A 342 -14.59 -9.61 -1.69
N ARG A 343 -13.94 -10.62 -1.10
CA ARG A 343 -14.21 -11.04 0.29
C ARG A 343 -13.95 -9.90 1.29
N GLY A 344 -12.90 -9.10 1.08
CA GLY A 344 -12.62 -7.93 1.91
C GLY A 344 -13.70 -6.86 1.76
N MET A 345 -14.07 -6.58 0.50
CA MET A 345 -15.08 -5.57 0.15
C MET A 345 -16.46 -5.90 0.72
N ARG A 346 -16.86 -7.17 0.73
CA ARG A 346 -18.15 -7.63 1.30
C ARG A 346 -18.28 -7.39 2.79
N LYS A 347 -17.16 -7.25 3.52
CA LYS A 347 -17.17 -6.93 4.95
C LYS A 347 -17.34 -5.42 5.20
N ALA A 348 -17.12 -4.59 4.19
CA ALA A 348 -17.28 -3.16 4.34
C ALA A 348 -18.77 -2.81 4.54
N PRO A 349 -19.09 -1.85 5.43
CA PRO A 349 -20.47 -1.50 5.77
C PRO A 349 -21.29 -0.98 4.58
N TYR A 350 -20.61 -0.52 3.53
CA TYR A 350 -21.22 0.04 2.32
C TYR A 350 -21.30 -0.93 1.14
N TRP A 351 -20.99 -2.22 1.31
CA TRP A 351 -21.19 -3.18 0.23
C TRP A 351 -22.66 -3.24 -0.21
N LYS A 352 -22.92 -2.98 -1.50
CA LYS A 352 -24.28 -2.88 -2.08
C LYS A 352 -25.15 -1.82 -1.42
N PHE A 353 -24.55 -0.75 -0.91
CA PHE A 353 -25.27 0.35 -0.24
C PHE A 353 -26.39 0.92 -1.12
N SER A 354 -26.14 1.14 -2.41
CA SER A 354 -27.13 1.63 -3.40
C SER A 354 -28.39 0.77 -3.53
N ARG A 355 -28.33 -0.51 -3.14
CA ARG A 355 -29.45 -1.45 -3.24
C ARG A 355 -30.13 -1.72 -1.89
N ARG A 356 -29.66 -1.08 -0.83
CA ARG A 356 -30.16 -1.30 0.53
C ARG A 356 -31.45 -0.50 0.71
N THR A 357 -32.48 -1.15 1.24
CA THR A 357 -33.78 -0.52 1.52
C THR A 357 -33.93 -0.10 2.98
N ASP A 358 -33.16 -0.74 3.88
CA ASP A 358 -33.20 -0.48 5.32
C ASP A 358 -31.78 -0.21 5.86
N TYR A 359 -31.67 0.90 6.58
CA TYR A 359 -30.43 1.42 7.15
C TYR A 359 -30.39 1.31 8.68
N PHE A 360 -31.45 0.81 9.34
CA PHE A 360 -31.59 0.83 10.80
C PHE A 360 -30.41 0.17 11.53
N ASP A 361 -30.07 -1.07 11.18
CA ASP A 361 -28.97 -1.79 11.83
C ASP A 361 -27.61 -1.12 11.58
N LEU A 362 -27.42 -0.56 10.38
CA LEU A 362 -26.21 0.15 10.02
C LEU A 362 -26.08 1.44 10.83
N GLU A 363 -27.17 2.19 10.94
CA GLU A 363 -27.24 3.43 11.71
C GLU A 363 -26.97 3.16 13.18
N ARG A 364 -27.66 2.17 13.76
CA ARG A 364 -27.49 1.77 15.16
C ARG A 364 -26.04 1.38 15.45
N GLY A 365 -25.41 0.60 14.57
CA GLY A 365 -24.02 0.19 14.69
C GLY A 365 -23.04 1.37 14.68
N LEU A 366 -23.22 2.31 13.74
CA LEU A 366 -22.39 3.51 13.64
C LEU A 366 -22.61 4.48 14.81
N ARG A 367 -23.87 4.67 15.24
CA ARG A 367 -24.21 5.51 16.40
C ARG A 367 -23.53 4.99 17.67
N THR A 368 -23.56 3.67 17.88
CA THR A 368 -22.84 3.03 18.99
C THR A 368 -21.31 3.23 18.88
N GLY A 369 -20.77 3.29 17.65
CA GLY A 369 -19.38 3.66 17.37
C GLY A 369 -19.06 5.09 17.82
N PHE A 370 -19.85 6.06 17.34
CA PHE A 370 -19.72 7.47 17.71
C PHE A 370 -19.84 7.69 19.21
N GLU A 371 -20.79 7.05 19.88
CA GLU A 371 -20.96 7.16 21.33
C GLU A 371 -19.72 6.69 22.10
N ARG A 372 -19.08 5.59 21.66
CA ARG A 372 -17.82 5.11 22.24
C ARG A 372 -16.67 6.08 21.99
N GLU A 373 -16.54 6.61 20.78
CA GLU A 373 -15.50 7.59 20.45
C GLU A 373 -15.68 8.89 21.22
N LEU A 374 -16.91 9.40 21.32
CA LEU A 374 -17.24 10.59 22.11
C LEU A 374 -16.96 10.37 23.59
N LYS A 375 -17.27 9.18 24.14
CA LYS A 375 -16.95 8.84 25.53
C LYS A 375 -15.44 8.81 25.76
N HIS A 376 -14.67 8.24 24.83
CA HIS A 376 -13.22 8.19 24.93
C HIS A 376 -12.58 9.58 24.83
N ALA A 377 -13.00 10.38 23.83
CA ALA A 377 -12.56 11.76 23.68
C ALA A 377 -12.93 12.62 24.90
N GLY A 378 -14.16 12.46 25.42
CA GLY A 378 -14.60 13.11 26.65
C GLY A 378 -13.72 12.77 27.85
N ALA A 379 -13.39 11.48 28.06
CA ALA A 379 -12.50 11.04 29.14
C ALA A 379 -11.07 11.61 29.00
N GLY A 380 -10.51 11.65 27.78
CA GLY A 380 -9.21 12.26 27.52
C GLY A 380 -9.19 13.75 27.82
N LEU A 381 -10.23 14.47 27.38
CA LEU A 381 -10.42 15.88 27.65
C LEU A 381 -10.60 16.18 29.15
N ASP A 382 -11.38 15.38 29.87
CA ASP A 382 -11.56 15.50 31.32
C ASP A 382 -10.26 15.24 32.08
N SER A 383 -9.45 14.27 31.63
CA SER A 383 -8.13 14.00 32.21
C SER A 383 -7.20 15.21 32.08
N LEU A 384 -7.10 15.78 30.87
CA LEU A 384 -6.26 16.97 30.63
C LEU A 384 -6.76 18.16 31.45
N ARG A 385 -8.08 18.41 31.50
CA ARG A 385 -8.66 19.48 32.31
C ARG A 385 -8.34 19.31 33.81
N LYS A 386 -8.44 18.09 34.34
CA LYS A 386 -8.07 17.80 35.74
C LYS A 386 -6.59 18.04 36.01
N GLU A 387 -5.72 17.69 35.06
CA GLU A 387 -4.27 17.96 35.14
C GLU A 387 -4.01 19.47 35.22
N PHE A 388 -4.60 20.26 34.32
CA PHE A 388 -4.49 21.72 34.33
C PHE A 388 -5.09 22.37 35.59
N GLU A 389 -6.23 21.90 36.07
CA GLU A 389 -6.83 22.41 37.30
C GLU A 389 -5.96 22.10 38.53
N THR A 390 -5.33 20.93 38.55
CA THR A 390 -4.35 20.57 39.60
C THR A 390 -3.16 21.53 39.58
N TRP A 391 -2.61 21.82 38.39
CA TRP A 391 -1.53 22.79 38.23
C TRP A 391 -1.94 24.20 38.67
N ARG A 392 -3.16 24.61 38.33
CA ARG A 392 -3.73 25.90 38.73
C ARG A 392 -3.82 26.04 40.25
N LEU A 393 -4.43 25.08 40.93
CA LEU A 393 -4.62 25.11 42.38
C LEU A 393 -3.29 25.15 43.13
N ILE A 394 -2.29 24.39 42.67
CA ILE A 394 -0.94 24.39 43.26
C ILE A 394 -0.25 25.74 43.05
N ALA A 395 -0.35 26.32 41.83
CA ALA A 395 0.23 27.61 41.52
C ALA A 395 -0.39 28.75 42.36
N GLU A 396 -1.72 28.78 42.49
CA GLU A 396 -2.45 29.76 43.30
C GLU A 396 -2.14 29.62 44.80
N GLY A 397 -2.09 28.38 45.31
CA GLY A 397 -1.74 28.10 46.70
C GLY A 397 -0.33 28.59 47.07
N ARG A 398 0.65 28.40 46.17
CA ARG A 398 2.03 28.90 46.35
C ARG A 398 2.10 30.44 46.33
N LYS A 399 1.34 31.11 45.46
CA LYS A 399 1.24 32.58 45.44
C LYS A 399 0.74 33.14 46.78
N GLY A 400 -0.27 32.51 47.38
CA GLY A 400 -0.80 32.91 48.69
C GLY A 400 0.21 32.78 49.83
N LEU A 401 0.99 31.70 49.85
CA LEU A 401 2.05 31.48 50.85
C LEU A 401 3.19 32.51 50.71
N ALA A 402 3.61 32.81 49.47
CA ALA A 402 4.62 33.82 49.20
C ALA A 402 4.20 35.23 49.67
N ALA A 403 2.94 35.60 49.46
CA ALA A 403 2.40 36.89 49.92
C ALA A 403 2.41 37.02 51.46
N ARG A 404 2.04 35.95 52.18
CA ARG A 404 2.07 35.92 53.65
C ARG A 404 3.48 35.99 54.23
N SER A 405 4.44 35.32 53.59
CA SER A 405 5.86 35.39 54.00
C SER A 405 6.41 36.82 53.91
N ARG A 406 6.10 37.55 52.83
CA ARG A 406 6.50 38.96 52.66
C ARG A 406 5.91 39.91 53.71
N GLN A 407 4.68 39.64 54.17
CA GLN A 407 4.06 40.42 55.25
C GLN A 407 4.73 40.16 56.61
N ARG A 408 5.13 38.92 56.91
CA ARG A 408 5.82 38.57 58.16
C ARG A 408 7.27 39.07 58.23
N GLY A 409 7.94 39.22 57.09
CA GLY A 409 9.31 39.75 57.01
C GLY A 409 9.45 41.25 57.25
N LYS A 410 8.35 42.01 57.26
CA LYS A 410 8.34 43.38 57.79
C LYS A 410 8.28 43.33 59.30
N SER A 411 9.42 43.01 59.92
CA SER A 411 9.60 43.22 61.36
C SER A 411 9.17 44.65 61.69
N PRO A 412 8.31 44.86 62.71
CA PRO A 412 7.88 46.20 63.09
C PRO A 412 9.13 47.06 63.33
N PRO A 413 9.15 48.33 62.88
CA PRO A 413 10.31 49.19 63.03
C PRO A 413 10.74 49.17 64.50
N ARG A 414 11.99 48.76 64.73
CA ARG A 414 12.58 48.62 66.06
C ARG A 414 12.46 49.98 66.75
N ARG A 415 11.54 50.11 67.72
CA ARG A 415 11.34 51.34 68.49
C ARG A 415 12.67 51.71 69.14
N THR A 416 13.33 52.74 68.60
CA THR A 416 14.50 53.36 69.23
C THR A 416 14.00 54.06 70.49
N ARG A 417 14.32 53.50 71.66
CA ARG A 417 14.14 54.19 72.96
C ARG A 417 15.03 55.43 72.95
N ARG A 418 14.43 56.60 73.10
CA ARG A 418 15.11 57.85 73.47
C ARG A 418 15.12 57.99 74.98
#